data_AF-A0A2J8LIK6-F1
#
_entry.id   AF-A0A2J8LIK6-F1
#
_cell.length_a   1.000
_cell.length_b   1.000
_cell.length_c   1.000
_cell.angle_alpha   90.00
_cell.angle_beta   90.00
_cell.angle_gamma   90.00
#
_symmetry.space_group_name_H-M   'P 1'
#
loop_
_entity.id
_entity.type
_entity.pdbx_description
1 polymer ?
#
loop_
_entity_poly.entity_id
_entity_poly.type
_entity_poly.pdbx_seq_one_letter_code
_entity_poly.pdbx_strand_id
1 'polypeptide(L)' 'MVWQIPDYTPMRNITEPIITLEGHSKRVGILSWHPTARNVLLSAGGDNVIIIWNVGTGEVLLSLDDMHPDVIHS' A
#
# COMPACT_ATOMS: atom_id res chain seq x y z
N MET A 1 4.10 -2.98 2.48
CA MET A 1 5.37 -2.44 3.03
C MET A 1 5.91 -1.41 2.07
N VAL A 2 6.51 -0.33 2.57
CA VAL A 2 7.23 0.70 1.78
C VAL A 2 8.70 0.67 2.16
N TRP A 3 9.59 0.68 1.17
CA TRP A 3 11.03 0.47 1.35
C TRP A 3 11.82 1.68 0.91
N GLN A 4 12.90 1.98 1.64
CA GLN A 4 13.93 2.91 1.18
C GLN A 4 15.00 2.10 0.45
N ILE A 5 15.31 2.48 -0.78
CA ILE A 5 16.41 1.86 -1.53
C ILE A 5 17.67 2.73 -1.36
N PRO A 6 18.79 2.16 -0.88
CA PRO A 6 20.05 2.89 -0.79
C PRO A 6 20.68 3.10 -2.17
N ASP A 7 21.44 4.18 -2.32
CA ASP A 7 22.22 4.46 -3.56
C ASP A 7 23.44 3.54 -3.73
N TYR A 8 23.75 2.71 -2.72
CA TYR A 8 24.85 1.76 -2.69
C TYR A 8 24.34 0.31 -2.59
N THR A 9 25.18 -0.64 -2.98
CA THR A 9 24.85 -2.07 -2.83
C THR A 9 24.85 -2.48 -1.36
N PRO A 10 23.74 -3.03 -0.83
CA PRO A 10 23.67 -3.43 0.56
C PRO A 10 24.51 -4.70 0.81
N MET A 11 25.19 -4.74 1.97
CA MET A 11 26.04 -5.88 2.37
C MET A 11 25.24 -7.12 2.81
N ARG A 12 23.93 -6.97 3.00
CA ARG A 12 22.98 -8.01 3.42
C ARG A 12 21.60 -7.70 2.85
N ASN A 13 20.70 -8.68 2.88
CA ASN A 13 19.31 -8.47 2.48
C ASN A 13 18.68 -7.33 3.30
N ILE A 14 17.92 -6.47 2.63
CA ILE A 14 17.12 -5.42 3.29
C ILE A 14 15.86 -6.09 3.84
N THR A 15 15.73 -6.13 5.16
CA THR A 15 14.64 -6.83 5.85
C THR A 15 13.72 -5.91 6.64
N GLU A 16 14.13 -4.64 6.84
CA GLU A 16 13.38 -3.64 7.60
C GLU A 16 12.79 -2.58 6.65
N PRO A 17 11.46 -2.52 6.48
CA PRO A 17 10.82 -1.49 5.69
C PRO A 17 10.75 -0.16 6.46
N ILE A 18 10.49 0.94 5.74
CA ILE A 18 10.17 2.23 6.36
C ILE A 18 8.86 2.10 7.15
N ILE A 19 7.87 1.45 6.53
CA ILE A 19 6.55 1.25 7.14
C ILE A 19 5.86 0.00 6.59
N THR A 20 5.13 -0.68 7.47
CA THR A 20 4.17 -1.73 7.13
C THR A 20 2.77 -1.16 7.27
N LEU A 21 2.01 -1.18 6.18
CA LEU A 21 0.61 -0.71 6.15
C LEU A 21 -0.29 -1.94 6.33
N GLU A 22 -0.97 -2.00 7.47
CA GLU A 22 -1.82 -3.12 7.85
C GLU A 22 -3.29 -2.67 7.81
N GLY A 23 -4.12 -3.34 7.01
CA GLY A 23 -5.54 -3.02 6.90
C GLY A 23 -6.34 -3.96 5.99
N HIS A 24 -5.70 -4.58 5.00
CA HIS A 24 -6.35 -5.63 4.22
C HIS A 24 -6.39 -6.95 4.98
N SER A 25 -7.53 -7.65 4.88
CA SER A 25 -7.77 -8.97 5.47
C SER A 25 -7.38 -10.13 4.53
N LYS A 26 -7.12 -9.82 3.26
CA LYS A 26 -6.68 -10.77 2.23
C LYS A 26 -5.48 -10.20 1.46
N ARG A 27 -4.95 -11.00 0.51
CA ARG A 27 -3.80 -10.61 -0.31
C ARG A 27 -4.02 -9.24 -0.98
N VAL A 28 -3.02 -8.38 -0.91
CA VAL A 28 -2.98 -7.12 -1.68
C VAL A 28 -2.38 -7.42 -3.05
N GLY A 29 -3.12 -7.13 -4.11
CA GLY A 29 -2.70 -7.43 -5.49
C GLY A 29 -2.44 -6.21 -6.35
N ILE A 30 -2.94 -5.03 -5.94
CA ILE A 30 -2.90 -3.81 -6.73
C ILE A 30 -2.35 -2.68 -5.86
N LEU A 31 -1.39 -1.93 -6.41
CA LEU A 31 -0.81 -0.75 -5.79
C LEU A 31 -0.67 0.36 -6.84
N SER A 32 -1.03 1.58 -6.47
CA SER A 32 -0.85 2.76 -7.33
C SER A 32 -0.58 4.00 -6.49
N TRP A 33 0.55 4.66 -6.74
CA TRP A 33 0.84 5.95 -6.11
C TRP A 33 -0.04 7.04 -6.69
N HIS A 34 -0.53 7.93 -5.83
CA HIS A 34 -1.23 9.11 -6.33
C HIS A 34 -0.26 9.96 -7.15
N PRO A 35 -0.65 10.45 -8.34
CA PRO A 35 0.28 11.12 -9.26
C PRO A 35 0.72 12.53 -8.82
N THR A 36 0.17 13.07 -7.73
CA THR A 36 0.32 14.50 -7.37
C THR A 36 0.32 14.72 -5.86
N ALA A 37 -0.49 13.99 -5.10
CA ALA A 37 -0.54 14.09 -3.66
C ALA A 37 0.64 13.36 -3.01
N ARG A 38 1.45 14.10 -2.23
CA ARG A 38 2.63 13.58 -1.55
C ARG A 38 2.23 12.46 -0.59
N ASN A 39 2.99 11.36 -0.62
CA ASN A 39 2.84 10.21 0.27
C ASN A 39 1.48 9.50 0.18
N VAL A 40 0.67 9.77 -0.85
CA VAL A 40 -0.62 9.09 -1.02
C VAL A 40 -0.44 7.85 -1.86
N LEU A 41 -0.82 6.70 -1.31
CA LEU A 41 -0.76 5.39 -1.95
C LEU A 41 -2.14 4.74 -1.93
N LEU A 42 -2.59 4.23 -3.08
CA LEU A 42 -3.76 3.36 -3.17
C LEU A 42 -3.30 1.90 -3.13
N SER A 43 -4.02 1.07 -2.36
CA SER A 43 -3.96 -0.38 -2.43
C SER A 43 -5.35 -0.97 -2.65
N ALA A 44 -5.42 -2.09 -3.38
CA ALA A 44 -6.62 -2.90 -3.43
C ALA A 44 -6.29 -4.38 -3.19
N GLY A 45 -7.14 -5.02 -2.38
CA GLY A 45 -6.97 -6.39 -1.91
C GLY A 45 -8.04 -7.34 -2.44
N GLY A 46 -7.78 -8.65 -2.29
CA GLY A 46 -8.77 -9.69 -2.58
C GLY A 46 -9.94 -9.74 -1.59
N ASP A 47 -9.97 -8.81 -0.64
CA ASP A 47 -11.10 -8.49 0.24
C ASP A 47 -12.07 -7.49 -0.39
N ASN A 48 -11.82 -7.09 -1.65
CA ASN A 48 -12.64 -6.17 -2.43
C ASN A 48 -12.70 -4.76 -1.81
N VAL A 49 -11.74 -4.44 -0.96
CA VAL A 49 -11.56 -3.12 -0.35
C VAL A 49 -10.51 -2.36 -1.14
N ILE A 50 -10.73 -1.06 -1.33
CA ILE A 50 -9.69 -0.12 -1.75
C ILE A 50 -9.33 0.74 -0.55
N ILE A 51 -8.04 0.83 -0.23
CA ILE A 51 -7.55 1.68 0.85
C ILE A 51 -6.60 2.73 0.28
N ILE A 52 -6.82 3.99 0.67
CA ILE A 52 -5.93 5.11 0.38
C ILE A 52 -5.18 5.44 1.67
N TRP A 53 -3.86 5.42 1.58
CA TRP A 53 -2.94 5.58 2.70
C TRP A 53 -2.19 6.90 2.61
N ASN A 54 -1.88 7.48 3.76
CA ASN A 54 -0.74 8.38 3.89
C ASN A 54 0.47 7.58 4.38
N VAL A 55 1.42 7.29 3.50
CA VAL A 55 2.59 6.48 3.86
C VAL A 55 3.56 7.19 4.82
N GLY A 56 3.45 8.51 4.96
CA GLY A 56 4.30 9.28 5.87
C GLY A 56 3.86 9.16 7.33
N THR A 57 2.58 8.90 7.57
CA THR A 57 1.99 8.74 8.91
C THR A 57 1.53 7.31 9.19
N GLY A 58 1.32 6.49 8.16
CA GLY A 58 0.72 5.16 8.26
C GLY A 58 -0.80 5.17 8.34
N GLU A 59 -1.43 6.35 8.27
CA GLU A 59 -2.87 6.48 8.44
C GLU A 59 -3.64 6.04 7.19
N VAL A 60 -4.81 5.46 7.43
CA VAL A 60 -5.84 5.27 6.41
C VAL A 60 -6.54 6.61 6.20
N LEU A 61 -6.39 7.18 5.00
CA LEU A 61 -7.11 8.39 4.60
C LEU A 61 -8.54 8.07 4.18
N LEU A 62 -8.71 6.99 3.40
CA LEU A 62 -10.00 6.49 2.95
C LEU A 62 -9.99 4.96 2.91
N SER A 63 -11.09 4.35 3.32
CA SER A 63 -11.41 2.94 3.11
C SER A 63 -12.70 2.87 2.30
N LEU A 64 -12.65 2.18 1.17
CA LEU A 64 -13.78 1.97 0.28
C LEU A 64 -14.11 0.47 0.27
N ASP A 65 -14.89 0.06 1.26
CA ASP A 65 -15.46 -1.27 1.39
C ASP A 65 -16.83 -1.37 0.68
N ASP A 66 -17.21 -2.60 0.31
CA ASP A 66 -18.50 -2.93 -0.31
C ASP A 66 -18.85 -2.16 -1.62
N MET A 67 -17.84 -1.57 -2.26
CA MET A 67 -18.02 -0.88 -3.56
C MET A 67 -17.92 -1.83 -4.75
N HIS A 68 -17.37 -3.02 -4.55
CA HIS A 68 -17.22 -4.03 -5.58
C HIS A 68 -17.88 -5.33 -5.12
N PRO A 69 -18.84 -5.87 -5.90
CA PRO A 69 -19.52 -7.13 -5.54
C PRO A 69 -18.60 -8.35 -5.72
N ASP A 70 -17.44 -8.18 -6.37
CA ASP A 70 -16.47 -9.23 -6.66
C ASP A 70 -15.03 -8.68 -6.71
N VAL A 71 -14.07 -9.54 -7.01
CA VAL A 71 -12.62 -9.27 -7.00
C VAL A 71 -12.24 -8.09 -7.88
N ILE A 72 -11.41 -7.21 -7.31
CA ILE A 72 -10.84 -6.06 -8.00
C ILE A 72 -9.66 -6.51 -8.87
N HIS A 73 -9.67 -6.10 -10.14
CA HIS A 73 -8.61 -6.34 -11.13
C HIS A 73 -8.05 -5.01 -11.66
N SER A 74 -6.78 -5.00 -12.08
CA SER A 74 -6.08 -3.83 -12.65
C SER A 74 -6.14 -3.80 -14.17
#